data_AF-A0A934EGX2-F1
#
_entry.id   AF-A0A934EGX2-F1
#
_cell.length_a   1.000
_cell.length_b   1.000
_cell.length_c   1.000
_cell.angle_alpha   90.00
_cell.angle_beta   90.00
_cell.angle_gamma   90.00
#
_symmetry.space_group_name_H-M   'P 1'
#
loop_
_entity.id
_entity.type
_entity.pdbx_description
1 polymer ?
#
loop_
_entity_poly.entity_id
_entity_poly.type
_entity_poly.pdbx_seq_one_letter_code
_entity_poly.pdbx_strand_id
1 'polypeptide(L)'
;MSFSRDEVMAAVRASFPEDRWSHVAQALDTYGAESYELERERVQLAILKLSMGNEDKLREHVAVAKTDYRDILLWADEPEASKLDTPEKKKEVRDMLKRFGIEPPPGLDD
;
A
#
# COMPACT_ATOMS: atom_id res chain seq x y z
N MET A 1 15.07 6.08 -12.22
CA MET A 1 14.63 7.14 -11.29
C MET A 1 15.44 6.95 -10.02
N SER A 2 16.03 8.01 -9.48
CA SER A 2 16.69 7.97 -8.16
C SER A 2 15.64 8.39 -7.15
N PHE A 3 15.40 7.57 -6.12
CA PHE A 3 14.50 7.94 -5.02
C PHE A 3 15.29 8.73 -3.98
N SER A 4 14.70 9.80 -3.46
CA SER A 4 15.35 10.70 -2.50
C SER A 4 14.45 11.07 -1.33
N ARG A 5 15.06 11.48 -0.22
CA ARG A 5 14.32 11.97 0.95
C ARG A 5 13.46 13.19 0.63
N ASP A 6 13.92 14.06 -0.26
CA ASP A 6 13.16 15.25 -0.67
C ASP A 6 11.89 14.87 -1.42
N GLU A 7 11.93 13.84 -2.27
CA GLU A 7 10.74 13.30 -2.93
C GLU A 7 9.76 12.69 -1.94
N VAL A 8 10.25 11.95 -0.92
CA VAL A 8 9.40 11.43 0.16
C VAL A 8 8.69 12.59 0.87
N MET A 9 9.42 13.63 1.26
CA MET A 9 8.82 14.79 1.94
C MET A 9 7.85 15.56 1.05
N ALA A 10 8.14 15.67 -0.25
CA ALA A 10 7.20 16.27 -1.21
C ALA A 10 5.89 15.46 -1.30
N ALA A 11 5.98 14.12 -1.33
CA ALA A 11 4.81 13.24 -1.32
C ALA A 11 4.02 13.33 0.00
N VAL A 12 4.69 13.39 1.16
CA VAL A 12 4.02 13.63 2.46
C VAL A 12 3.20 14.93 2.42
N ARG A 13 3.80 16.01 1.93
CA ARG A 13 3.14 17.32 1.82
C ARG A 13 1.95 17.32 0.87
N ALA A 14 2.00 16.50 -0.18
CA ALA A 14 0.91 16.35 -1.13
C ALA A 14 -0.24 15.46 -0.61
N SER A 15 0.03 14.53 0.31
CA SER A 15 -0.95 13.52 0.77
C SER A 15 -1.58 13.82 2.13
N PHE A 16 -0.96 14.66 2.97
CA PHE A 16 -1.41 14.90 4.33
C PHE A 16 -1.47 16.40 4.66
N PRO A 17 -2.33 16.82 5.61
CA PRO A 17 -2.36 18.20 6.11
C PRO A 17 -1.08 18.52 6.92
N GLU A 18 -0.74 19.82 6.98
CA GLU A 18 0.54 20.32 7.52
C GLU A 18 0.81 19.90 8.97
N ASP A 19 -0.22 19.88 9.81
CA ASP A 19 -0.15 19.45 11.20
C ASP A 19 0.29 17.98 11.36
N ARG A 20 0.19 17.18 10.29
CA ARG A 20 0.53 15.74 10.29
C ARG A 20 1.87 15.41 9.67
N TRP A 21 2.52 16.34 8.97
CA TRP A 21 3.75 16.04 8.23
C TRP A 21 4.86 15.47 9.12
N SER A 22 5.06 16.05 10.31
CA SER A 22 6.07 15.55 11.26
C SER A 22 5.75 14.13 11.75
N HIS A 23 4.48 13.87 12.06
CA HIS A 23 4.04 12.57 12.57
C HIS A 23 4.17 11.47 11.49
N VAL A 24 3.75 11.77 10.26
CA VAL A 24 3.87 10.87 9.11
C VAL A 24 5.33 10.59 8.76
N ALA A 25 6.18 11.63 8.72
CA ALA A 25 7.61 11.46 8.44
C ALA A 25 8.29 10.58 9.49
N GLN A 26 7.98 10.77 10.77
CA GLN A 26 8.48 9.93 11.85
C GLN A 26 8.04 8.47 11.70
N ALA A 27 6.79 8.22 11.34
CA ALA A 27 6.29 6.86 11.10
C ALA A 27 7.02 6.18 9.93
N LEU A 28 7.25 6.89 8.82
CA LEU A 28 8.01 6.38 7.68
C LEU A 28 9.49 6.12 8.02
N ASP A 29 10.08 6.94 8.89
CA ASP A 29 11.47 6.80 9.32
C ASP A 29 11.73 5.57 10.21
N THR A 30 10.67 4.91 10.68
CA THR A 30 10.83 3.62 11.34
C THR A 30 11.24 2.52 10.36
N TYR A 31 10.99 2.68 9.04
CA TYR A 31 11.46 1.76 8.01
C TYR A 31 12.81 2.22 7.42
N GLY A 32 13.73 1.27 7.27
CA GLY A 32 15.13 1.49 6.88
C GLY A 32 16.08 1.62 8.07
N ALA A 33 15.65 1.19 9.26
CA ALA A 33 16.45 1.18 10.48
C ALA A 33 17.29 -0.10 10.59
N GLU A 34 16.77 -1.21 10.06
CA GLU A 34 17.43 -2.51 10.09
C GLU A 34 18.17 -2.79 8.77
N SER A 35 19.25 -3.58 8.81
CA SER A 35 20.11 -3.82 7.64
C SER A 35 19.41 -4.58 6.49
N TYR A 36 18.29 -5.25 6.78
CA TYR A 36 17.47 -5.96 5.80
C TYR A 36 16.32 -5.13 5.24
N GLU A 37 16.07 -3.93 5.79
CA GLU A 37 15.05 -2.99 5.31
C GLU A 37 15.63 -2.15 4.17
N LEU A 38 15.72 -2.76 2.99
CA LEU A 38 16.33 -2.16 1.80
C LEU A 38 15.38 -1.18 1.09
N GLU A 39 15.95 -0.44 0.14
CA GLU A 39 15.19 0.45 -0.77
C GLU A 39 14.32 1.48 -0.02
N ARG A 40 14.86 2.01 1.09
CA ARG A 40 14.16 2.88 2.03
C ARG A 40 13.24 3.90 1.36
N GLU A 41 13.77 4.78 0.53
CA GLU A 41 12.99 5.86 -0.09
C GLU A 41 11.93 5.32 -1.06
N ARG A 42 12.24 4.26 -1.81
CA ARG A 42 11.30 3.61 -2.74
C ARG A 42 10.12 3.01 -1.97
N VAL A 43 10.40 2.30 -0.89
CA VAL A 43 9.38 1.67 -0.04
C VAL A 43 8.55 2.73 0.68
N GLN A 44 9.17 3.79 1.20
CA GLN A 44 8.46 4.91 1.83
C GLN A 44 7.46 5.57 0.85
N LEU A 45 7.84 5.77 -0.41
CA LEU A 45 6.95 6.29 -1.45
C LEU A 45 5.81 5.31 -1.79
N ALA A 46 6.09 4.01 -1.83
CA ALA A 46 5.08 2.97 -2.04
C ALA A 46 4.05 2.94 -0.89
N ILE A 47 4.51 3.02 0.36
CA ILE A 47 3.67 3.13 1.56
C ILE A 47 2.76 4.36 1.44
N LEU A 48 3.32 5.53 1.11
CA LEU A 48 2.54 6.77 0.94
C LEU A 48 1.45 6.61 -0.12
N LYS A 49 1.80 6.00 -1.27
CA LYS A 49 0.86 5.71 -2.36
C LYS A 49 -0.30 4.82 -1.90
N LEU A 50 -0.01 3.73 -1.21
CA LEU A 50 -1.03 2.77 -0.73
C LEU A 50 -1.89 3.33 0.41
N SER A 51 -1.33 4.22 1.21
CA SER A 51 -2.01 4.82 2.36
C SER A 51 -3.09 5.82 1.98
N MET A 52 -2.98 6.45 0.79
CA MET A 52 -3.96 7.43 0.28
C MET A 52 -4.31 8.53 1.30
N GLY A 53 -3.31 9.03 2.03
CA GLY A 53 -3.50 10.09 3.04
C GLY A 53 -4.12 9.62 4.38
N ASN A 54 -4.28 8.30 4.59
CA ASN A 54 -4.75 7.73 5.85
C ASN A 54 -3.57 7.29 6.73
N GLU A 55 -3.45 7.85 7.93
CA GLU A 55 -2.35 7.55 8.88
C GLU A 55 -2.38 6.13 9.44
N ASP A 56 -3.56 5.55 9.66
CA ASP A 56 -3.68 4.20 10.20
C ASP A 56 -3.22 3.18 9.16
N LYS A 57 -3.68 3.35 7.90
CA LYS A 57 -3.16 2.55 6.76
C LYS A 57 -1.66 2.71 6.61
N LEU A 58 -1.12 3.92 6.80
CA LEU A 58 0.32 4.13 6.73
C LEU A 58 1.08 3.28 7.74
N ARG A 59 0.62 3.24 8.99
CA ARG A 59 1.22 2.41 10.04
C ARG A 59 1.11 0.92 9.74
N GLU A 60 -0.03 0.47 9.20
CA GLU A 60 -0.22 -0.92 8.76
C GLU A 60 0.78 -1.30 7.67
N HIS A 61 0.91 -0.49 6.61
CA HIS A 61 1.83 -0.77 5.51
C HIS A 61 3.30 -0.67 5.95
N VAL A 62 3.64 0.20 6.91
CA VAL A 62 4.97 0.20 7.56
C VAL A 62 5.23 -1.13 8.25
N ALA A 63 4.28 -1.66 9.02
CA ALA A 63 4.44 -2.94 9.71
C ALA A 63 4.61 -4.12 8.72
N VAL A 64 3.86 -4.11 7.61
CA VAL A 64 4.03 -5.07 6.52
C VAL A 64 5.41 -4.95 5.89
N ALA A 65 5.86 -3.73 5.58
CA ALA A 65 7.17 -3.49 4.97
C ALA A 65 8.33 -4.03 5.81
N LYS A 66 8.23 -3.89 7.14
CA LYS A 66 9.22 -4.43 8.09
C LYS A 66 9.30 -5.96 8.08
N THR A 67 8.22 -6.64 7.67
CA THR A 67 8.18 -8.09 7.54
C THR A 67 8.68 -8.53 6.16
N ASP A 68 8.10 -7.97 5.10
CA ASP A 68 8.56 -8.13 3.73
C ASP A 68 8.19 -6.90 2.88
N TYR A 69 9.19 -6.09 2.57
CA TYR A 69 9.00 -4.86 1.80
C TYR A 69 8.59 -5.11 0.34
N ARG A 70 8.82 -6.31 -0.18
CA ARG A 70 8.50 -6.64 -1.57
C ARG A 70 7.00 -6.69 -1.81
N ASP A 71 6.22 -7.06 -0.80
CA ASP A 71 4.75 -7.03 -0.87
C ASP A 71 4.24 -5.60 -1.07
N ILE A 72 4.81 -4.64 -0.34
CA ILE A 72 4.49 -3.22 -0.49
C ILE A 72 4.83 -2.71 -1.89
N LEU A 73 6.01 -3.07 -2.41
CA LEU A 73 6.40 -2.69 -3.76
C LEU A 73 5.48 -3.31 -4.81
N LEU A 74 5.14 -4.59 -4.67
CA LEU A 74 4.22 -5.29 -5.57
C LEU A 74 2.84 -4.62 -5.58
N TRP A 75 2.25 -4.35 -4.41
CA TRP A 75 0.95 -3.69 -4.31
C TRP A 75 0.97 -2.26 -4.85
N ALA A 76 2.07 -1.54 -4.68
CA ALA A 76 2.23 -0.20 -5.19
C ALA A 76 2.43 -0.16 -6.72
N ASP A 77 3.12 -1.14 -7.30
CA ASP A 77 3.34 -1.24 -8.75
C ASP A 77 2.07 -1.71 -9.48
N GLU A 78 1.19 -2.48 -8.82
CA GLU A 78 -0.11 -2.90 -9.36
C GLU A 78 -1.32 -2.36 -8.58
N PRO A 79 -1.61 -1.04 -8.66
CA PRO A 79 -2.77 -0.45 -7.97
C PRO A 79 -4.11 -1.04 -8.42
N GLU A 80 -4.16 -1.67 -9.61
CA GLU A 80 -5.34 -2.35 -10.13
C GLU A 80 -5.49 -3.79 -9.60
N ALA A 81 -4.42 -4.47 -9.15
CA ALA A 81 -4.52 -5.80 -8.53
C ALA A 81 -5.14 -5.75 -7.13
N SER A 82 -5.00 -4.61 -6.43
CA SER A 82 -5.57 -4.37 -5.10
C SER A 82 -7.03 -3.88 -5.13
N LYS A 83 -7.52 -3.43 -6.29
CA LYS A 83 -8.95 -3.15 -6.50
C LYS A 83 -9.66 -4.47 -6.81
N LEU A 84 -10.19 -5.14 -5.79
CA LEU A 84 -11.23 -6.16 -5.95
C LEU A 84 -12.59 -5.58 -6.43
N ASP A 85 -12.60 -4.32 -6.88
CA ASP A 85 -13.82 -3.56 -7.16
C ASP A 85 -14.03 -3.26 -8.64
N THR A 86 -13.33 -3.96 -9.54
CA THR A 86 -13.70 -3.96 -10.96
C THR A 86 -14.71 -5.08 -11.27
N PRO A 87 -15.73 -4.84 -12.11
CA PRO A 87 -16.71 -5.86 -12.50
C PRO A 87 -16.07 -7.15 -13.04
N GLU A 88 -14.95 -7.03 -13.74
CA GLU A 88 -14.23 -8.14 -14.36
C GLU A 88 -13.59 -9.07 -13.30
N LYS A 89 -13.00 -8.50 -12.25
CA LYS A 89 -12.40 -9.28 -11.15
C LYS A 89 -13.45 -9.89 -10.23
N LYS A 90 -14.57 -9.18 -9.98
CA LYS A 90 -15.72 -9.76 -9.28
C LYS A 90 -16.24 -11.00 -10.01
N LYS A 91 -16.33 -10.91 -11.35
CA LYS A 91 -16.71 -12.04 -12.20
C LYS A 91 -15.69 -13.18 -12.12
N GLU A 92 -14.39 -12.90 -12.19
CA GLU A 92 -13.34 -13.92 -12.11
C GLU A 92 -13.33 -14.65 -10.76
N VAL A 93 -13.40 -13.92 -9.65
CA VAL A 93 -13.49 -14.49 -8.29
C VAL A 93 -14.76 -15.31 -8.12
N ARG A 94 -15.89 -14.83 -8.66
CA ARG A 94 -17.16 -15.57 -8.66
C ARG A 94 -17.07 -16.88 -9.43
N ASP A 95 -16.51 -16.84 -10.64
CA ASP A 95 -16.37 -18.02 -11.49
C ASP A 95 -15.41 -19.04 -10.85
N MET A 96 -14.38 -18.55 -10.16
CA MET A 96 -13.50 -19.37 -9.34
C MET A 96 -14.26 -20.05 -8.19
N LEU A 97 -15.01 -19.30 -7.36
CA LEU A 97 -15.78 -19.85 -6.24
C LEU A 97 -16.80 -20.91 -6.70
N LYS A 98 -17.51 -20.66 -7.79
CA LYS A 98 -18.45 -21.62 -8.40
C LYS A 98 -17.75 -22.90 -8.84
N ARG A 99 -16.56 -22.80 -9.45
CA ARG A 99 -15.75 -23.97 -9.84
C ARG A 99 -15.36 -24.83 -8.64
N PHE A 100 -15.17 -24.22 -7.47
CA PHE A 100 -14.87 -24.92 -6.22
C PHE A 100 -16.12 -25.36 -5.43
N GLY A 101 -17.32 -25.14 -5.95
CA GLY A 101 -18.58 -25.52 -5.28
C GLY A 101 -18.93 -24.63 -4.08
N ILE A 102 -18.34 -23.42 -4.01
CA ILE A 102 -18.56 -22.45 -2.95
C ILE A 102 -19.52 -21.37 -3.48
N GLU A 103 -20.58 -21.08 -2.73
CA GLU A 103 -21.47 -19.97 -3.07
C GLU A 103 -20.76 -18.63 -2.83
N PRO A 104 -20.82 -17.69 -3.78
CA PRO A 104 -20.19 -16.39 -3.61
C PRO A 104 -20.89 -15.57 -2.49
N PRO A 105 -20.14 -14.82 -1.67
CA PRO A 105 -20.71 -13.96 -0.65
C PRO A 105 -21.54 -12.80 -1.24
N PRO A 106 -22.55 -12.30 -0.51
CA PRO A 106 -23.38 -11.18 -0.95
C PRO A 106 -22.52 -9.92 -1.17
N GLY A 107 -22.64 -9.32 -2.35
CA GLY A 107 -21.80 -8.20 -2.82
C GLY A 107 -20.86 -8.55 -3.98
N LEU A 108 -20.79 -9.84 -4.37
CA LEU A 108 -20.25 -10.32 -5.65
C LEU A 108 -21.34 -10.65 -6.68
N ASP A 109 -22.58 -10.31 -6.36
CA ASP A 109 -23.73 -10.36 -7.26
C ASP A 109 -23.92 -9.00 -7.94
N ASP A 110 -24.42 -9.06 -9.17
CA ASP A 110 -24.34 -8.03 -10.22
C ASP A 110 -24.57 -6.55 -9.80
#